data_AF-A0A2N1RN57-F1
#
_entry.id   AF-A0A2N1RN57-F1
#
_cell.length_a   1.000
_cell.length_b   1.000
_cell.length_c   1.000
_cell.angle_alpha   90.00
_cell.angle_beta   90.00
_cell.angle_gamma   90.00
#
_symmetry.space_group_name_H-M   'P 1'
#
loop_
_entity.id
_entity.type
_entity.pdbx_description
1 polymer ?
#
loop_
_entity_poly.entity_id
_entity_poly.type
_entity_poly.pdbx_seq_one_letter_code
_entity_poly.pdbx_strand_id
1 'polypeptide(L)'
;MNNQHKITERRRLLDQNGYLSEPGYATSPVFDYRRGDIKAASKHAVALTIADNSYLALVSVTVFDFIEKNQQTNTIMIPFTFGKLGLPESSRAGITAFKNKTVDISFVNDGIKRKLHCDFKNFTKGENLLVDLTLSDEPHDTMVIATPFAEDKRAFYYNQKINTMKARGTVVHGGRTYIYDSADSMGTLDWGRGVWTYKNTWYWGSMSVVLPDGKPFGFNIGYGFGDTTAATENMIFYDG
;
A
#
# COMPACT_ATOMS: atom_id res chain seq x y z
N MET A 1 22.26 -3.25 34.75
CA MET A 1 20.90 -3.82 34.87
C MET A 1 19.94 -2.65 34.89
N ASN A 2 19.09 -2.50 33.87
CA ASN A 2 18.10 -1.42 33.85
C ASN A 2 17.02 -1.73 34.88
N ASN A 3 16.84 -0.84 35.86
CA ASN A 3 15.71 -0.89 36.78
C ASN A 3 14.42 -0.77 35.96
N GLN A 4 13.49 -1.72 36.13
CA GLN A 4 12.18 -1.62 35.52
C GLN A 4 11.38 -0.52 36.22
N HIS A 5 10.77 0.41 35.46
CA HIS A 5 10.01 1.53 36.01
C HIS A 5 8.57 1.12 36.35
N LYS A 6 8.28 0.92 37.64
CA LYS A 6 6.95 0.50 38.11
C LYS A 6 6.06 1.70 38.40
N ILE A 7 4.89 1.74 37.76
CA ILE A 7 3.85 2.75 38.01
C ILE A 7 2.85 2.20 39.03
N THR A 8 2.65 2.95 40.10
CA THR A 8 1.78 2.58 41.24
C THR A 8 0.57 3.50 41.38
N GLU A 9 0.59 4.70 40.80
CA GLU A 9 -0.48 5.70 40.93
C GLU A 9 -1.37 5.76 39.69
N ARG A 10 -2.69 5.89 39.94
CA ARG A 10 -3.70 6.00 38.89
C ARG A 10 -3.51 7.30 38.10
N ARG A 11 -3.49 7.20 36.77
CA ARG A 11 -3.23 8.32 35.85
C ARG A 11 -3.84 8.07 34.48
N ARG A 12 -4.02 9.13 33.68
CA ARG A 12 -4.34 8.97 32.26
C ARG A 12 -3.23 8.22 31.54
N LEU A 13 -3.59 7.33 30.62
CA LEU A 13 -2.59 6.65 29.79
C LEU A 13 -1.85 7.64 28.88
N LEU A 14 -2.60 8.54 28.25
CA LEU A 14 -2.09 9.50 27.28
C LEU A 14 -2.22 10.94 27.78
N ASP A 15 -1.23 11.76 27.45
CA ASP A 15 -1.28 13.20 27.65
C ASP A 15 -2.18 13.89 26.60
N GLN A 16 -2.29 15.22 26.67
CA GLN A 16 -3.10 16.00 25.74
C GLN A 16 -2.60 15.95 24.28
N ASN A 17 -1.40 15.45 24.02
CA ASN A 17 -0.82 15.30 22.69
C ASN A 17 -0.91 13.85 22.18
N GLY A 18 -1.44 12.93 22.97
CA GLY A 18 -1.56 11.52 22.62
C GLY A 18 -0.28 10.72 22.87
N TYR A 19 0.69 11.25 23.63
CA TYR A 19 1.87 10.52 24.07
C TYR A 19 1.62 9.82 25.39
N LEU A 20 2.40 8.77 25.71
CA LEU A 20 2.35 8.17 27.05
C LEU A 20 2.62 9.25 28.11
N SER A 21 1.73 9.37 29.09
CA SER A 21 1.91 10.31 30.19
C SER A 21 3.15 9.98 31.03
N GLU A 22 3.44 8.68 31.18
CA GLU A 22 4.66 8.16 31.79
C GLU A 22 4.89 6.70 31.33
N PRO A 23 5.97 6.39 30.60
CA PRO A 23 6.28 5.02 30.18
C PRO A 23 6.73 4.14 31.34
N GLY A 24 6.12 2.97 31.55
CA GLY A 24 6.48 2.02 32.61
C GLY A 24 5.59 0.77 32.64
N TYR A 25 5.76 -0.09 33.64
CA TYR A 25 4.90 -1.27 33.87
C TYR A 25 4.08 -1.10 35.15
N ALA A 26 2.94 -1.78 35.25
CA ALA A 26 2.12 -1.82 36.46
C ALA A 26 1.65 -3.24 36.75
N THR A 27 1.43 -3.57 38.03
CA THR A 27 0.87 -4.86 38.46
C THR A 27 -0.64 -4.80 38.69
N SER A 28 -1.27 -3.67 38.37
CA SER A 28 -2.71 -3.43 38.43
C SER A 28 -3.11 -2.34 37.41
N PRO A 29 -4.40 -2.21 37.03
CA PRO A 29 -4.86 -1.24 36.03
C PRO A 29 -4.84 0.22 36.54
N VAL A 30 -3.65 0.80 36.66
CA VAL A 30 -3.45 2.20 37.08
C VAL A 30 -3.50 3.18 35.90
N PHE A 31 -3.58 2.69 34.67
CA PHE A 31 -3.70 3.54 33.48
C PHE A 31 -5.17 3.70 33.06
N ASP A 32 -5.67 4.94 33.13
CA ASP A 32 -6.96 5.34 32.58
C ASP A 32 -6.83 5.49 31.06
N TYR A 33 -7.09 4.40 30.34
CA TYR A 33 -7.20 4.39 28.88
C TYR A 33 -8.48 5.10 28.44
N ARG A 34 -8.35 6.06 27.51
CA ARG A 34 -9.49 6.52 26.72
C ARG A 34 -9.12 6.52 25.25
N ARG A 35 -9.97 5.88 24.44
CA ARG A 35 -9.80 5.82 22.99
C ARG A 35 -9.71 7.22 22.34
N GLY A 36 -10.43 8.20 22.87
CA GLY A 36 -10.45 9.57 22.35
C GLY A 36 -9.13 10.34 22.51
N ASP A 37 -8.18 9.87 23.33
CA ASP A 37 -6.88 10.52 23.51
C ASP A 37 -5.83 10.06 22.52
N ILE A 38 -6.12 9.00 21.75
CA ILE A 38 -5.19 8.48 20.76
C ILE A 38 -5.11 9.49 19.61
N LYS A 39 -3.94 10.10 19.45
CA LYS A 39 -3.64 11.03 18.33
C LYS A 39 -2.76 10.40 17.25
N ALA A 40 -2.46 9.11 17.35
CA ALA A 40 -1.75 8.35 16.33
C ALA A 40 -2.75 7.84 15.27
N ALA A 41 -2.64 8.36 14.05
CA ALA A 41 -3.30 7.81 12.87
C ALA A 41 -2.41 8.03 11.65
N SER A 42 -2.24 6.99 10.83
CA SER A 42 -1.88 7.18 9.42
C SER A 42 -2.98 8.03 8.81
N LYS A 43 -2.68 9.25 8.39
CA LYS A 43 -3.74 10.23 8.12
C LYS A 43 -4.44 9.94 6.78
N HIS A 44 -3.67 9.59 5.76
CA HIS A 44 -4.14 9.41 4.39
C HIS A 44 -3.30 8.37 3.64
N ALA A 45 -3.89 7.69 2.66
CA ALA A 45 -3.15 6.85 1.71
C ALA A 45 -3.64 7.12 0.28
N VAL A 46 -2.81 6.77 -0.69
CA VAL A 46 -3.18 6.77 -2.11
C VAL A 46 -2.86 5.41 -2.71
N ALA A 47 -3.77 4.88 -3.52
CA ALA A 47 -3.54 3.70 -4.36
C ALA A 47 -3.66 4.10 -5.82
N LEU A 48 -2.68 3.67 -6.62
CA LEU A 48 -2.57 3.96 -8.04
C LEU A 48 -2.45 2.63 -8.79
N THR A 49 -3.35 2.38 -9.74
CA THR A 49 -3.41 1.12 -10.47
C THR A 49 -3.52 1.36 -11.97
N ILE A 50 -2.70 0.66 -12.74
CA ILE A 50 -2.84 0.48 -14.18
C ILE A 50 -2.85 -1.02 -14.44
N ALA A 51 -3.92 -1.53 -15.04
CA ALA A 51 -4.04 -2.94 -15.41
C ALA A 51 -4.60 -3.07 -16.83
N ASP A 52 -4.12 -4.08 -17.56
CA ASP A 52 -4.59 -4.43 -18.91
C ASP A 52 -4.95 -5.92 -18.91
N ASN A 53 -6.26 -6.23 -18.88
CA ASN A 53 -6.77 -7.60 -18.89
C ASN A 53 -7.08 -8.08 -20.31
N SER A 54 -6.30 -7.62 -21.29
CA SER A 54 -6.49 -7.83 -22.73
C SER A 54 -7.75 -7.16 -23.29
N TYR A 55 -8.96 -7.65 -23.06
CA TYR A 55 -10.15 -7.02 -23.66
C TYR A 55 -10.58 -5.73 -22.94
N LEU A 56 -10.05 -5.48 -21.75
CA LEU A 56 -10.40 -4.35 -20.90
C LEU A 56 -9.23 -3.95 -20.01
N ALA A 57 -8.76 -2.72 -20.16
CA ALA A 57 -7.84 -2.12 -19.22
C ALA A 57 -8.57 -1.18 -18.27
N LEU A 58 -7.95 -0.94 -17.12
CA LEU A 58 -8.41 0.03 -16.14
C LEU A 58 -7.25 0.86 -15.60
N VAL A 59 -7.54 2.13 -15.36
CA VAL A 59 -6.69 3.06 -14.61
C VAL A 59 -7.52 3.50 -13.42
N SER A 60 -7.10 3.13 -12.22
CA SER A 60 -7.84 3.40 -10.99
C SER A 60 -6.97 4.17 -10.02
N VAL A 61 -7.55 5.20 -9.41
CA VAL A 61 -6.90 5.99 -8.37
C VAL A 61 -7.83 6.11 -7.18
N THR A 62 -7.32 5.78 -6.00
CA THR A 62 -8.05 5.87 -4.73
C THR A 62 -7.29 6.75 -3.76
N VAL A 63 -8.00 7.69 -3.12
CA VAL A 63 -7.51 8.42 -1.95
C VAL A 63 -8.28 7.93 -0.73
N PHE A 64 -7.57 7.53 0.31
CA PHE A 64 -8.11 7.11 1.59
C PHE A 64 -7.91 8.22 2.62
N ASP A 65 -8.96 8.53 3.35
CA ASP A 65 -8.93 9.35 4.56
C ASP A 65 -9.30 8.44 5.74
N PHE A 66 -8.30 8.09 6.55
CA PHE A 66 -8.51 7.20 7.69
C PHE A 66 -9.04 7.94 8.93
N ILE A 67 -8.96 9.28 8.94
CA ILE A 67 -9.52 10.12 10.01
C ILE A 67 -11.04 10.16 9.83
N GLU A 68 -11.49 10.53 8.64
CA GLU A 68 -12.92 10.58 8.27
C GLU A 68 -13.48 9.20 7.89
N LYS A 69 -12.62 8.17 7.80
CA LYS A 69 -12.95 6.78 7.44
C LYS A 69 -13.70 6.70 6.10
N ASN A 70 -13.21 7.46 5.13
CA ASN A 70 -13.79 7.52 3.80
C ASN A 70 -12.72 7.21 2.75
N GLN A 71 -13.17 6.85 1.57
CA GLN A 71 -12.31 6.72 0.40
C GLN A 71 -13.03 7.28 -0.83
N GLN A 72 -12.26 7.90 -1.73
CA GLN A 72 -12.73 8.26 -3.06
C GLN A 72 -11.94 7.45 -4.08
N THR A 73 -12.66 6.70 -4.92
CA THR A 73 -12.07 5.93 -6.03
C THR A 73 -12.66 6.39 -7.34
N ASN A 74 -11.81 6.72 -8.30
CA ASN A 74 -12.21 6.95 -9.68
C ASN A 74 -11.47 5.99 -10.60
N THR A 75 -12.23 5.34 -11.48
CA THR A 75 -11.71 4.37 -12.44
C THR A 75 -12.04 4.79 -13.86
N ILE A 76 -11.04 4.77 -14.73
CA ILE A 76 -11.19 4.89 -16.18
C ILE A 76 -11.08 3.50 -16.77
N MET A 77 -12.13 3.07 -17.47
CA MET A 77 -12.16 1.80 -18.20
C MET A 77 -11.83 2.04 -19.67
N ILE A 78 -10.96 1.22 -20.23
CA ILE A 78 -10.47 1.33 -21.60
C ILE A 78 -10.75 -0.01 -22.29
N PRO A 79 -11.79 -0.11 -23.13
CA PRO A 79 -12.12 -1.37 -23.80
C PRO A 79 -11.16 -1.65 -24.95
N PHE A 80 -11.04 -2.94 -25.32
CA PHE A 80 -10.35 -3.41 -26.52
C PHE A 80 -8.86 -3.02 -26.60
N THR A 81 -8.19 -3.02 -25.45
CA THR A 81 -6.75 -2.70 -25.37
C THR A 81 -5.90 -3.78 -26.03
N PHE A 82 -6.23 -5.05 -25.85
CA PHE A 82 -5.48 -6.21 -26.33
C PHE A 82 -3.96 -6.09 -26.08
N GLY A 83 -3.58 -5.64 -24.88
CA GLY A 83 -2.18 -5.44 -24.50
C GLY A 83 -1.55 -4.12 -24.99
N LYS A 84 -2.30 -3.23 -25.66
CA LYS A 84 -1.79 -1.94 -26.18
C LYS A 84 -1.27 -1.00 -25.11
N LEU A 85 -1.57 -1.21 -23.81
CA LEU A 85 -0.92 -0.44 -22.75
C LEU A 85 0.57 -0.78 -22.58
N GLY A 86 1.04 -1.89 -23.15
CA GLY A 86 2.48 -2.22 -23.22
C GLY A 86 3.12 -2.34 -21.84
N LEU A 87 2.40 -2.90 -20.87
CA LEU A 87 2.89 -3.00 -19.49
C LEU A 87 4.18 -3.85 -19.44
N PRO A 88 5.20 -3.46 -18.65
CA PRO A 88 6.50 -4.14 -18.64
C PRO A 88 6.44 -5.63 -18.31
N GLU A 89 7.36 -6.43 -18.87
CA GLU A 89 7.46 -7.87 -18.55
C GLU A 89 8.05 -8.12 -17.16
N SER A 90 8.66 -7.12 -16.53
CA SER A 90 9.28 -7.19 -15.22
C SER A 90 8.88 -6.00 -14.34
N SER A 91 8.83 -6.23 -13.03
CA SER A 91 8.69 -5.20 -12.00
C SER A 91 9.99 -4.45 -11.68
N ARG A 92 11.15 -4.96 -12.14
CA ARG A 92 12.49 -4.48 -11.73
C ARG A 92 12.85 -3.12 -12.31
N ALA A 93 12.39 -2.81 -13.52
CA ALA A 93 12.63 -1.53 -14.18
C ALA A 93 11.60 -1.31 -15.30
N GLY A 94 11.49 -0.08 -15.76
CA GLY A 94 10.66 0.30 -16.90
C GLY A 94 9.64 1.38 -16.57
N ILE A 95 8.78 1.66 -17.55
CA ILE A 95 7.77 2.71 -17.47
C ILE A 95 6.41 2.06 -17.65
N THR A 96 5.50 2.31 -16.72
CA THR A 96 4.08 2.01 -16.86
C THR A 96 3.34 3.33 -16.86
N ALA A 97 2.66 3.71 -17.94
CA ALA A 97 2.02 5.01 -18.03
C ALA A 97 0.71 4.96 -18.83
N PHE A 98 -0.19 5.88 -18.51
CA PHE A 98 -1.40 6.13 -19.28
C PHE A 98 -1.75 7.62 -19.23
N LYS A 99 -2.18 8.17 -20.35
CA LYS A 99 -2.58 9.57 -20.45
C LYS A 99 -3.81 9.75 -21.33
N ASN A 100 -4.75 10.54 -20.85
CA ASN A 100 -5.84 11.09 -21.64
C ASN A 100 -6.20 12.51 -21.15
N LYS A 101 -7.36 13.04 -21.56
CA LYS A 101 -7.82 14.37 -21.15
C LYS A 101 -8.17 14.52 -19.67
N THR A 102 -8.37 13.41 -18.96
CA THR A 102 -8.84 13.36 -17.57
C THR A 102 -7.72 12.98 -16.62
N VAL A 103 -6.83 12.07 -17.00
CA VAL A 103 -5.73 11.60 -16.15
C VAL A 103 -4.42 11.50 -16.92
N ASP A 104 -3.34 11.89 -16.27
CA ASP A 104 -1.95 11.62 -16.65
C ASP A 104 -1.30 10.85 -15.49
N ILE A 105 -1.02 9.56 -15.67
CA ILE A 105 -0.50 8.68 -14.62
C ILE A 105 0.74 7.94 -15.13
N SER A 106 1.78 7.87 -14.32
CA SER A 106 2.98 7.12 -14.66
C SER A 106 3.71 6.57 -13.44
N PHE A 107 4.25 5.37 -13.60
CA PHE A 107 5.17 4.70 -12.68
C PHE A 107 6.48 4.48 -13.44
N VAL A 108 7.53 5.19 -13.04
CA VAL A 108 8.87 5.09 -13.64
C VAL A 108 9.78 4.41 -12.64
N ASN A 109 10.27 3.21 -12.98
CA ASN A 109 11.23 2.47 -12.17
C ASN A 109 12.59 2.43 -12.88
N ASP A 110 13.61 3.02 -12.26
CA ASP A 110 14.98 3.04 -12.79
C ASP A 110 15.85 1.85 -12.31
N GLY A 111 15.26 0.92 -11.54
CA GLY A 111 15.95 -0.21 -10.94
C GLY A 111 16.46 0.06 -9.52
N ILE A 112 16.35 1.29 -9.04
CA ILE A 112 16.76 1.71 -7.69
C ILE A 112 15.59 2.38 -6.97
N LYS A 113 14.82 3.22 -7.67
CA LYS A 113 13.68 3.96 -7.15
C LYS A 113 12.50 3.92 -8.12
N ARG A 114 11.30 4.04 -7.56
CA ARG A 114 10.05 4.15 -8.32
C ARG A 114 9.47 5.54 -8.14
N LYS A 115 9.32 6.29 -9.22
CA LYS A 115 8.60 7.57 -9.22
C LYS A 115 7.17 7.33 -9.66
N LEU A 116 6.23 7.76 -8.84
CA LEU A 116 4.81 7.66 -9.06
C LEU A 116 4.26 9.07 -9.28
N HIS A 117 3.69 9.30 -10.45
CA HIS A 117 3.03 10.55 -10.80
C HIS A 117 1.58 10.28 -11.16
N CYS A 118 0.68 11.16 -10.72
CA CYS A 118 -0.70 11.18 -11.20
C CYS A 118 -1.25 12.62 -11.15
N ASP A 119 -1.70 13.14 -12.29
CA ASP A 119 -2.55 14.33 -12.39
C ASP A 119 -3.94 13.91 -12.86
N PHE A 120 -4.92 13.93 -11.95
CA PHE A 120 -6.29 13.52 -12.20
C PHE A 120 -7.23 14.73 -12.10
N LYS A 121 -7.83 15.12 -13.23
CA LYS A 121 -8.75 16.26 -13.31
C LYS A 121 -10.13 15.91 -12.76
N ASN A 122 -10.75 16.83 -12.02
CA ASN A 122 -12.07 16.63 -11.41
C ASN A 122 -12.17 15.32 -10.61
N PHE A 123 -11.13 14.99 -9.85
CA PHE A 123 -11.10 13.78 -9.02
C PHE A 123 -12.22 13.77 -7.97
N THR A 124 -12.54 14.92 -7.36
CA THR A 124 -13.66 15.03 -6.39
C THR A 124 -14.39 16.35 -6.57
N LYS A 125 -15.65 16.33 -7.01
CA LYS A 125 -16.55 17.51 -7.04
C LYS A 125 -15.93 18.81 -7.59
N GLY A 126 -15.14 18.73 -8.67
CA GLY A 126 -14.49 19.91 -9.26
C GLY A 126 -13.01 20.07 -8.90
N GLU A 127 -12.52 19.28 -7.93
CA GLU A 127 -11.15 19.37 -7.42
C GLU A 127 -10.25 18.35 -8.09
N ASN A 128 -9.06 18.78 -8.49
CA ASN A 128 -8.04 17.91 -9.07
C ASN A 128 -7.30 17.14 -7.97
N LEU A 129 -6.69 16.02 -8.35
CA LEU A 129 -5.73 15.28 -7.55
C LEU A 129 -4.36 15.35 -8.24
N LEU A 130 -3.33 15.75 -7.49
CA LEU A 130 -1.94 15.64 -7.93
C LEU A 130 -1.19 14.71 -6.98
N VAL A 131 -0.46 13.74 -7.53
CA VAL A 131 0.40 12.82 -6.79
C VAL A 131 1.80 12.91 -7.39
N ASP A 132 2.79 13.14 -6.54
CA ASP A 132 4.20 13.04 -6.87
C ASP A 132 4.90 12.36 -5.69
N LEU A 133 5.14 11.06 -5.83
CA LEU A 133 5.74 10.22 -4.80
C LEU A 133 6.94 9.48 -5.36
N THR A 134 7.96 9.29 -4.54
CA THR A 134 9.08 8.40 -4.82
C THR A 134 9.08 7.30 -3.78
N LEU A 135 9.12 6.05 -4.24
CA LEU A 135 9.40 4.87 -3.43
C LEU A 135 10.87 4.50 -3.57
N SER A 136 11.53 4.22 -2.44
CA SER A 136 12.93 3.80 -2.35
C SER A 136 13.11 2.71 -1.29
N ASP A 137 14.35 2.24 -1.16
CA ASP A 137 14.73 1.22 -0.18
C ASP A 137 13.89 -0.06 -0.34
N GLU A 138 13.85 -0.59 -1.57
CA GLU A 138 13.28 -1.91 -1.81
C GLU A 138 13.98 -2.95 -0.92
N PRO A 139 13.22 -3.77 -0.17
CA PRO A 139 13.80 -4.81 0.69
C PRO A 139 14.52 -5.87 -0.15
N HIS A 140 15.44 -6.60 0.48
CA HIS A 140 16.14 -7.70 -0.18
C HIS A 140 15.17 -8.82 -0.54
N ASP A 141 14.37 -9.26 0.44
CA ASP A 141 13.35 -10.28 0.20
C ASP A 141 12.03 -9.67 -0.25
N THR A 142 11.45 -10.26 -1.30
CA THR A 142 10.12 -9.93 -1.82
C THR A 142 9.34 -11.21 -2.05
N MET A 143 8.02 -11.16 -1.95
CA MET A 143 7.23 -12.34 -2.29
C MET A 143 7.11 -12.41 -3.81
N VAL A 144 7.51 -13.55 -4.38
CA VAL A 144 7.39 -13.85 -5.81
C VAL A 144 6.79 -15.25 -5.93
N ILE A 145 5.64 -15.38 -6.58
CA ILE A 145 4.95 -16.67 -6.72
C ILE A 145 4.30 -16.80 -8.11
N ALA A 146 4.26 -18.02 -8.63
CA ALA A 146 3.48 -18.37 -9.80
C ALA A 146 2.43 -19.41 -9.41
N THR A 147 1.16 -19.03 -9.46
CA THR A 147 0.04 -19.86 -9.01
C THR A 147 -0.75 -20.35 -10.23
N PRO A 148 -0.88 -21.68 -10.45
CA PRO A 148 -1.70 -22.22 -11.52
C PRO A 148 -3.20 -22.17 -11.17
N PHE A 149 -4.06 -22.44 -12.15
CA PHE A 149 -5.49 -22.69 -11.92
C PHE A 149 -5.82 -24.14 -12.26
N ALA A 150 -6.54 -24.83 -11.38
CA ALA A 150 -6.89 -26.23 -11.59
C ALA A 150 -7.84 -26.42 -12.79
N GLU A 151 -8.66 -25.41 -13.07
CA GLU A 151 -9.68 -25.40 -14.11
C GLU A 151 -9.10 -25.23 -15.53
N ASP A 152 -7.93 -24.60 -15.66
CA ASP A 152 -7.25 -24.38 -16.94
C ASP A 152 -5.73 -24.44 -16.78
N LYS A 153 -5.11 -25.46 -17.38
CA LYS A 153 -3.65 -25.67 -17.34
C LYS A 153 -2.83 -24.60 -18.06
N ARG A 154 -3.47 -23.75 -18.87
CA ARG A 154 -2.82 -22.59 -19.52
C ARG A 154 -2.98 -21.31 -18.69
N ALA A 155 -3.86 -21.32 -17.70
CA ALA A 155 -4.09 -20.21 -16.80
C ALA A 155 -3.06 -20.25 -15.65
N PHE A 156 -2.58 -19.06 -15.29
CA PHE A 156 -1.63 -18.86 -14.21
C PHE A 156 -1.65 -17.42 -13.75
N TYR A 157 -1.14 -17.18 -12.55
CA TYR A 157 -0.87 -15.86 -12.02
C TYR A 157 0.56 -15.82 -11.49
N TYR A 158 1.41 -15.10 -12.21
CA TYR A 158 2.73 -14.73 -11.77
C TYR A 158 2.63 -13.38 -11.05
N ASN A 159 2.95 -13.34 -9.76
CA ASN A 159 2.88 -12.13 -8.97
C ASN A 159 4.18 -11.85 -8.22
N GLN A 160 4.34 -10.57 -7.89
CA GLN A 160 5.30 -10.12 -6.92
C GLN A 160 4.68 -9.07 -6.01
N LYS A 161 4.98 -9.18 -4.71
CA LYS A 161 4.66 -8.15 -3.73
C LYS A 161 5.94 -7.65 -3.09
N ILE A 162 6.09 -6.33 -3.10
CA ILE A 162 7.23 -5.64 -2.49
C ILE A 162 6.65 -4.78 -1.37
N ASN A 163 6.92 -5.17 -0.12
CA ASN A 163 6.51 -4.43 1.06
C ASN A 163 7.61 -3.46 1.51
N THR A 164 7.32 -2.70 2.57
CA THR A 164 8.30 -1.93 3.37
C THR A 164 9.16 -0.90 2.63
N MET A 165 8.86 -0.56 1.38
CA MET A 165 9.52 0.54 0.68
C MET A 165 9.22 1.86 1.39
N LYS A 166 10.23 2.73 1.52
CA LYS A 166 10.02 4.09 2.04
C LYS A 166 9.34 4.94 0.98
N ALA A 167 8.37 5.76 1.37
CA ALA A 167 7.67 6.68 0.51
C ALA A 167 8.02 8.12 0.88
N ARG A 168 8.30 8.97 -0.12
CA ARG A 168 8.50 10.40 0.06
C ARG A 168 7.85 11.19 -1.06
N GLY A 169 7.26 12.34 -0.74
CA GLY A 169 6.74 13.28 -1.73
C GLY A 169 5.46 13.94 -1.26
N THR A 170 4.58 14.26 -2.20
CA THR A 170 3.35 15.01 -1.91
C THR A 170 2.15 14.46 -2.65
N VAL A 171 0.99 14.54 -1.99
CA VAL A 171 -0.33 14.37 -2.59
C VAL A 171 -1.11 15.65 -2.35
N VAL A 172 -1.65 16.27 -3.40
CA VAL A 172 -2.50 17.45 -3.32
C VAL A 172 -3.91 17.07 -3.72
N HIS A 173 -4.86 17.24 -2.80
CA HIS A 173 -6.27 16.90 -3.02
C HIS A 173 -7.15 17.78 -2.13
N GLY A 174 -8.26 18.30 -2.69
CA GLY A 174 -9.19 19.16 -1.95
C GLY A 174 -8.57 20.43 -1.37
N GLY A 175 -7.65 21.06 -2.11
CA GLY A 175 -6.91 22.24 -1.66
C GLY A 175 -5.92 21.99 -0.52
N ARG A 176 -5.75 20.73 -0.08
CA ARG A 176 -4.81 20.31 0.95
C ARG A 176 -3.60 19.64 0.33
N THR A 177 -2.44 19.84 0.94
CA THR A 177 -1.20 19.13 0.59
C THR A 177 -0.86 18.17 1.72
N TYR A 178 -0.75 16.89 1.39
CA TYR A 178 -0.30 15.82 2.26
C TYR A 178 1.15 15.52 1.93
N ILE A 179 2.02 15.64 2.94
CA ILE A 179 3.45 15.37 2.81
C ILE A 179 3.71 13.95 3.29
N TYR A 180 4.41 13.17 2.47
CA TYR A 180 4.90 11.84 2.79
C TYR A 180 6.39 11.97 3.09
N ASP A 181 6.80 11.58 4.30
CA ASP A 181 8.19 11.56 4.73
C ASP A 181 8.70 10.11 4.81
N SER A 182 9.90 9.87 4.29
CA SER A 182 10.53 8.56 4.34
C SER A 182 10.73 7.98 5.75
N ALA A 183 10.65 8.82 6.79
CA ALA A 183 10.74 8.39 8.19
C ALA A 183 9.48 7.66 8.70
N ASP A 184 8.30 7.94 8.14
CA ASP A 184 7.02 7.41 8.65
C ASP A 184 6.04 6.94 7.56
N SER A 185 6.40 7.12 6.30
CA SER A 185 5.56 6.80 5.15
C SER A 185 6.12 5.61 4.38
N MET A 186 5.27 4.63 4.10
CA MET A 186 5.65 3.41 3.41
C MET A 186 4.79 3.16 2.17
N GLY A 187 5.35 2.43 1.21
CA GLY A 187 4.69 1.96 0.01
C GLY A 187 4.75 0.45 -0.12
N THR A 188 3.77 -0.10 -0.84
CA THR A 188 3.74 -1.50 -1.24
C THR A 188 3.51 -1.55 -2.75
N LEU A 189 4.23 -2.43 -3.45
CA LEU A 189 3.95 -2.78 -4.83
C LEU A 189 3.14 -4.07 -4.87
N ASP A 190 2.03 -4.03 -5.61
CA ASP A 190 1.34 -5.21 -6.11
C ASP A 190 1.57 -5.27 -7.63
N TRP A 191 2.30 -6.29 -8.08
CA TRP A 191 2.58 -6.51 -9.48
C TRP A 191 2.16 -7.91 -9.90
N GLY A 192 1.61 -8.06 -11.11
CA GLY A 192 1.26 -9.37 -11.62
C GLY A 192 1.07 -9.47 -13.13
N ARG A 193 1.26 -10.68 -13.65
CA ARG A 193 1.04 -11.09 -15.04
C ARG A 193 0.40 -12.46 -15.04
N GLY A 194 -0.38 -12.78 -16.06
CA GLY A 194 -1.06 -14.07 -16.07
C GLY A 194 -2.13 -14.21 -17.12
N VAL A 195 -2.78 -15.36 -17.04
CA VAL A 195 -4.00 -15.70 -17.74
C VAL A 195 -4.98 -16.13 -16.66
N TRP A 196 -6.03 -15.34 -16.46
CA TRP A 196 -7.04 -15.59 -15.44
C TRP A 196 -8.18 -16.42 -16.02
N THR A 197 -8.76 -17.28 -15.18
CA THR A 197 -10.08 -17.87 -15.49
C THR A 197 -11.17 -16.78 -15.44
N TYR A 198 -12.34 -17.04 -16.02
CA TYR A 198 -13.40 -16.03 -16.11
C TYR A 198 -14.01 -15.60 -14.77
N LYS A 199 -13.97 -16.48 -13.77
CA LYS A 199 -14.57 -16.23 -12.46
C LYS A 199 -13.57 -16.59 -11.38
N ASN A 200 -13.11 -15.58 -10.65
CA ASN A 200 -12.19 -15.72 -9.54
C ASN A 200 -12.71 -14.95 -8.33
N THR A 201 -12.39 -15.46 -7.15
CA THR A 201 -12.58 -14.77 -5.89
C THR A 201 -11.22 -14.71 -5.21
N TRP A 202 -10.84 -13.56 -4.68
CA TRP A 202 -9.63 -13.46 -3.87
C TRP A 202 -9.87 -12.54 -2.69
N TYR A 203 -9.17 -12.84 -1.62
CA TYR A 203 -9.04 -11.99 -0.45
C TYR A 203 -7.57 -11.67 -0.32
N TRP A 204 -7.26 -10.40 -0.09
CA TRP A 204 -5.88 -9.96 -0.01
C TRP A 204 -5.74 -8.88 1.06
N GLY A 205 -4.64 -8.95 1.79
CA GLY A 205 -4.25 -8.00 2.81
C GLY A 205 -2.74 -7.80 2.77
N SER A 206 -2.31 -6.58 3.04
CA SER A 206 -0.90 -6.24 3.11
C SER A 206 -0.67 -5.15 4.15
N MET A 207 0.50 -5.18 4.77
CA MET A 207 0.92 -4.18 5.75
C MET A 207 2.41 -3.94 5.62
N SER A 208 2.81 -2.70 5.86
CA SER A 208 4.20 -2.28 5.99
C SER A 208 4.27 -1.31 7.17
N VAL A 209 5.24 -1.50 8.05
CA VAL A 209 5.46 -0.67 9.24
C VAL A 209 6.94 -0.65 9.63
N VAL A 210 7.35 0.38 10.37
CA VAL A 210 8.64 0.41 11.06
C VAL A 210 8.41 0.06 12.53
N LEU A 211 9.13 -0.93 13.04
CA LEU A 211 9.05 -1.36 14.43
C LEU A 211 9.75 -0.36 15.38
N PRO A 212 9.51 -0.42 16.70
CA PRO A 212 10.15 0.48 17.67
C PRO A 212 11.69 0.42 17.71
N ASP A 213 12.28 -0.69 17.27
CA ASP A 213 13.74 -0.87 17.13
C ASP A 213 14.28 -0.33 15.79
N GLY A 214 13.42 0.28 14.96
CA GLY A 214 13.77 0.86 13.67
C GLY A 214 13.72 -0.10 12.49
N LYS A 215 13.44 -1.39 12.71
CA LYS A 215 13.44 -2.38 11.62
C LYS A 215 12.15 -2.36 10.81
N PRO A 216 12.23 -2.54 9.47
CA PRO A 216 11.04 -2.71 8.66
C PRO A 216 10.37 -4.06 8.96
N PHE A 217 9.04 -4.04 9.06
CA PHE A 217 8.21 -5.23 9.17
C PHE A 217 7.03 -5.12 8.22
N GLY A 218 6.66 -6.22 7.60
CA GLY A 218 5.49 -6.26 6.74
C GLY A 218 4.92 -7.65 6.61
N PHE A 219 3.76 -7.73 5.98
CA PHE A 219 3.22 -9.01 5.54
C PHE A 219 2.47 -8.86 4.24
N ASN A 220 2.40 -9.97 3.53
CA ASN A 220 1.44 -10.22 2.48
C ASN A 220 0.59 -11.42 2.90
N ILE A 221 -0.73 -11.28 2.88
CA ILE A 221 -1.65 -12.38 3.13
C ILE A 221 -2.71 -12.44 2.05
N GLY A 222 -3.06 -13.64 1.61
CA GLY A 222 -4.11 -13.84 0.65
C GLY A 222 -4.72 -15.24 0.68
N TYR A 223 -5.89 -15.34 0.04
CA TYR A 223 -6.70 -16.55 0.02
C TYR A 223 -7.67 -16.57 -1.17
N GLY A 224 -7.98 -17.78 -1.63
CA GLY A 224 -9.05 -18.05 -2.62
C GLY A 224 -8.62 -18.01 -4.08
N PHE A 225 -7.34 -17.71 -4.35
CA PHE A 225 -6.88 -17.40 -5.69
C PHE A 225 -5.92 -18.46 -6.26
N GLY A 226 -6.39 -19.23 -7.24
CA GLY A 226 -5.63 -20.32 -7.87
C GLY A 226 -5.44 -21.56 -6.99
N ASP A 227 -4.68 -22.52 -7.51
CA ASP A 227 -4.26 -23.73 -6.79
C ASP A 227 -3.00 -23.44 -5.96
N THR A 228 -3.15 -23.51 -4.64
CA THR A 228 -2.11 -23.20 -3.64
C THR A 228 -1.50 -24.43 -3.00
N THR A 229 -1.68 -25.63 -3.59
CA THR A 229 -1.14 -26.89 -3.07
C THR A 229 0.38 -26.90 -2.98
N ALA A 230 1.07 -26.23 -3.92
CA ALA A 230 2.53 -26.15 -3.93
C ALA A 230 3.09 -25.03 -3.04
N ALA A 231 2.41 -23.89 -2.97
CA ALA A 231 2.82 -22.73 -2.20
C ALA A 231 1.66 -21.77 -1.95
N THR A 232 1.79 -20.94 -0.91
CA THR A 232 0.88 -19.85 -0.59
C THR A 232 1.59 -18.50 -0.80
N GLU A 233 0.82 -17.45 -1.13
CA GLU A 233 1.33 -16.08 -1.20
C GLU A 233 1.52 -15.43 0.19
N ASN A 234 1.19 -16.15 1.26
CA ASN A 234 1.29 -15.67 2.65
C ASN A 234 2.76 -15.59 3.09
N MET A 235 3.28 -14.39 3.32
CA MET A 235 4.64 -14.13 3.77
C MET A 235 4.70 -13.02 4.81
N ILE A 236 5.65 -13.14 5.74
CA ILE A 236 6.02 -12.10 6.70
C ILE A 236 7.44 -11.64 6.34
N PHE A 237 7.66 -10.34 6.38
CA PHE A 237 8.96 -9.72 6.14
C PHE A 237 9.43 -9.08 7.44
N TYR A 238 10.66 -9.39 7.85
CA TYR A 238 11.30 -8.80 9.02
C TYR A 238 12.74 -8.46 8.67
N ASP A 239 13.06 -7.17 8.74
CA ASP A 239 14.39 -6.62 8.41
C ASP A 239 14.84 -6.77 6.94
N GLY A 240 13.87 -6.85 6.04
CA GLY A 240 14.09 -6.91 4.58
C GLY A 240 14.10 -8.32 4.08
#